data_AF-A0A926E3G0-F1
#
_entry.id   AF-A0A926E3G0-F1
#
_cell.length_a   1.000
_cell.length_b   1.000
_cell.length_c   1.000
_cell.angle_alpha   90.00
_cell.angle_beta   90.00
_cell.angle_gamma   90.00
#
_symmetry.space_group_name_H-M   'P 1'
#
loop_
_entity.id
_entity.type
_entity.pdbx_description
1 polymer ?
#
loop_
_entity_poly.entity_id
_entity_poly.type
_entity_poly.pdbx_seq_one_letter_code
_entity_poly.pdbx_strand_id
1 'polypeptide(L)' 'TGWLQQGNTWYYLKDSGAMATGWNWVGSKCYYFNASGKMAANTTVGGYKLDASGAWVK' A
#
# COMPACT_ATOMS: atom_id res chain seq x y z
N THR A 1 0.27 -12.21 -9.04
CA THR A 1 0.39 -11.43 -7.78
C THR A 1 0.98 -10.08 -8.14
N GLY A 2 0.77 -9.04 -7.33
CA GLY A 2 1.12 -7.67 -7.69
C GLY A 2 0.02 -6.64 -7.43
N TRP A 3 0.17 -5.46 -8.04
CA TRP A 3 -0.76 -4.35 -7.89
C TRP A 3 -2.11 -4.62 -8.55
N LEU A 4 -3.18 -4.24 -7.87
CA LEU A 4 -4.54 -4.33 -8.35
C LEU A 4 -5.24 -3.00 -8.09
N GLN A 5 -5.87 -2.43 -9.12
CA GLN A 5 -6.71 -1.26 -9.00
C GLN A 5 -8.17 -1.66 -9.18
N GLN A 6 -9.03 -1.31 -8.21
CA GLN A 6 -10.48 -1.46 -8.32
C GLN A 6 -11.13 -0.10 -8.10
N GLY A 7 -11.73 0.44 -9.15
CA GLY A 7 -12.17 1.84 -9.19
C GLY A 7 -10.99 2.77 -8.89
N ASN A 8 -11.12 3.61 -7.88
CA ASN A 8 -10.07 4.54 -7.46
C ASN A 8 -9.19 4.01 -6.31
N THR A 9 -9.32 2.73 -5.95
CA THR A 9 -8.60 2.15 -4.82
C THR A 9 -7.54 1.16 -5.30
N TRP A 10 -6.33 1.28 -4.74
CA TRP A 10 -5.23 0.36 -4.98
C TRP A 10 -5.13 -0.69 -3.89
N TYR A 11 -4.73 -1.90 -4.29
CA TYR A 11 -4.49 -3.07 -3.46
C TYR A 11 -3.20 -3.74 -3.95
N TYR A 12 -2.63 -4.60 -3.12
CA TYR A 12 -1.50 -5.45 -3.50
C TYR A 12 -1.76 -6.91 -3.11
N LEU A 13 -1.64 -7.82 -4.08
CA LEU A 13 -1.73 -9.25 -3.88
C LEU A 13 -0.32 -9.81 -3.73
N LYS A 14 0.00 -10.39 -2.57
CA LYS A 14 1.27 -11.09 -2.32
C LYS A 14 1.37 -12.35 -3.18
N ASP A 15 2.55 -12.94 -3.28
CA ASP A 15 2.81 -14.14 -4.11
C ASP A 15 1.94 -15.35 -3.77
N SER A 16 1.43 -15.43 -2.54
CA SER A 16 0.45 -16.43 -2.13
C SER A 16 -0.98 -16.18 -2.64
N GLY A 17 -1.23 -15.06 -3.33
CA GLY A 17 -2.57 -14.58 -3.70
C GLY A 17 -3.29 -13.84 -2.57
N ALA A 18 -2.76 -13.84 -1.35
CA ALA A 18 -3.34 -13.11 -0.23
C ALA A 18 -3.15 -11.60 -0.38
N MET A 19 -4.16 -10.83 -0.01
CA MET A 19 -4.11 -9.36 0.01
C MET A 19 -3.14 -8.86 1.09
N ALA A 20 -2.36 -7.82 0.77
CA ALA A 20 -1.49 -7.14 1.72
C ALA A 20 -2.31 -6.26 2.68
N THR A 21 -1.90 -6.24 3.94
CA THR A 21 -2.41 -5.37 5.01
C THR A 21 -1.24 -4.90 5.87
N GLY A 22 -1.37 -3.74 6.50
CA GLY A 22 -0.29 -3.09 7.23
C GLY A 22 0.82 -2.55 6.32
N TRP A 23 2.00 -2.32 6.91
CA TRP A 23 3.19 -1.87 6.20
C TRP A 23 3.84 -3.02 5.43
N ASN A 24 4.05 -2.84 4.13
CA ASN A 24 4.64 -3.84 3.25
C ASN A 24 5.64 -3.21 2.30
N TRP A 25 6.78 -3.89 2.13
CA TRP A 25 7.75 -3.56 1.09
C TRP A 25 7.34 -4.19 -0.23
N VAL A 26 7.29 -3.38 -1.28
CA VAL A 26 7.05 -3.79 -2.66
C VAL A 26 8.22 -3.27 -3.49
N GLY A 27 9.15 -4.16 -3.82
CA GLY A 27 10.45 -3.77 -4.36
C GLY A 27 11.23 -2.91 -3.35
N SER A 28 11.71 -1.74 -3.78
CA SER A 28 12.48 -0.80 -2.95
C SER A 28 11.62 0.27 -2.26
N LYS A 29 10.29 0.14 -2.29
CA LYS A 29 9.36 1.12 -1.71
C LYS A 29 8.49 0.46 -0.64
N CYS A 30 8.15 1.22 0.39
CA CYS A 30 7.25 0.77 1.46
C CYS A 30 5.88 1.43 1.30
N TYR A 31 4.82 0.65 1.49
CA TYR A 31 3.43 1.07 1.34
C TYR A 31 2.62 0.61 2.55
N TYR A 32 1.56 1.34 2.87
CA TYR A 32 0.60 0.94 3.89
C TYR A 32 -0.74 0.55 3.27
N PHE A 33 -1.25 -0.62 3.65
CA PHE A 33 -2.58 -1.10 3.28
C PHE A 33 -3.44 -1.21 4.55
N ASN A 34 -4.66 -0.67 4.53
CA ASN A 34 -5.54 -0.77 5.71
C ASN A 34 -6.06 -2.20 5.94
N ALA A 35 -6.89 -2.42 6.96
CA ALA A 35 -7.43 -3.75 7.29
C ALA A 35 -8.25 -4.38 6.14
N SER A 36 -8.82 -3.56 5.25
CA SER A 36 -9.51 -4.00 4.03
C SER A 36 -8.58 -4.07 2.81
N GLY A 37 -7.27 -3.92 2.99
CA GLY A 37 -6.23 -3.96 1.96
C GLY A 37 -6.15 -2.73 1.05
N LYS A 38 -6.89 -1.66 1.36
CA LYS A 38 -6.83 -0.42 0.58
C LYS A 38 -5.51 0.30 0.87
N MET A 39 -4.77 0.63 -0.18
CA MET A 39 -3.54 1.41 -0.08
C MET A 39 -3.83 2.83 0.39
N ALA A 40 -3.07 3.31 1.36
CA ALA A 40 -3.04 4.71 1.75
C ALA A 40 -2.12 5.52 0.81
N ALA A 41 -2.55 6.70 0.41
CA ALA A 41 -1.77 7.62 -0.42
C ALA A 41 -2.04 9.08 -0.04
N ASN A 42 -1.08 9.96 -0.29
CA ASN A 42 -1.13 11.39 -0.01
C ASN A 42 -1.60 11.70 1.43
N THR A 43 -1.04 10.99 2.40
CA THR A 43 -1.50 11.03 3.80
C THR A 43 -0.37 10.69 4.77
N THR A 44 -0.65 10.69 6.06
CA THR A 44 0.27 10.29 7.11
C THR A 44 -0.31 9.13 7.91
N VAL A 45 0.44 8.04 8.05
CA VAL A 45 0.05 6.86 8.85
C VAL A 45 1.07 6.69 9.96
N GLY A 46 0.65 6.80 11.22
CA GLY A 46 1.53 6.59 12.37
C GLY A 46 2.76 7.51 12.41
N GLY A 47 2.66 8.73 11.85
CA GLY A 47 3.77 9.68 11.73
C GLY A 47 4.59 9.56 10.44
N TYR A 48 4.38 8.52 9.64
CA TYR A 48 5.08 8.31 8.37
C TYR A 48 4.27 8.91 7.21
N LYS A 49 4.88 9.83 6.46
CA LYS A 49 4.25 10.47 5.30
C LYS A 49 4.30 9.56 4.08
N LEU A 50 3.19 9.48 3.35
CA LEU A 50 3.05 8.75 2.10
C LEU A 50 2.78 9.76 0.97
N ASP A 51 3.53 9.64 -0.12
CA ASP A 51 3.36 10.50 -1.29
C ASP A 51 2.09 10.16 -2.09
N ALA A 52 1.87 10.85 -3.21
CA ALA A 52 0.71 10.62 -4.08
C ALA A 52 0.66 9.21 -4.69
N SER A 53 1.81 8.51 -4.76
CA SER A 53 1.88 7.10 -5.19
C SER A 53 1.62 6.12 -4.04
N GLY A 54 1.46 6.61 -2.81
CA GLY A 54 1.34 5.79 -1.59
C GLY A 54 2.68 5.31 -1.04
N ALA A 55 3.80 5.68 -1.67
CA ALA A 55 5.10 5.29 -1.21
C ALA A 55 5.48 6.12 0.03
N TRP A 56 6.01 5.45 1.04
CA TRP A 56 6.59 6.11 2.20
C TRP A 56 7.77 6.99 1.78
N VAL A 57 7.72 8.24 2.22
CA VAL A 57 8.79 9.23 2.08
C VAL A 57 9.42 9.48 3.44
N LYS A 58 10.75 9.42 3.47
CA LYS A 58 11.57 9.68 4.66
C LYS A 58 11.69 11.17 4.94
#